data_AF-A0A1Y4N7A3-F1
#
_entry.id   AF-A0A1Y4N7A3-F1
#
_cell.length_a   1.000
_cell.length_b   1.000
_cell.length_c   1.000
_cell.angle_alpha   90.00
_cell.angle_beta   90.00
_cell.angle_gamma   90.00
#
_symmetry.space_group_name_H-M   'P 1'
#
loop_
_entity.id
_entity.type
_entity.pdbx_description
1 polymer ?
#
loop_
_entity_poly.entity_id
_entity_poly.type
_entity_poly.pdbx_seq_one_letter_code
_entity_poly.pdbx_strand_id
1 'polypeptide(L)' 'MPTLMIYTMGDMLDWEDCSGTGHSSAGVIPTAVIAAEVLKKSGKDLLTAVVAEYEVYQRVALAGDTNIVGFNIFACLF' A
#
# COMPACT_ATOMS: atom_id res chain seq x y z
N MET A 1 10.18 -14.28 -3.19
CA MET A 1 8.80 -13.78 -3.43
C MET A 1 7.91 -13.73 -2.15
N PRO A 2 8.42 -13.46 -0.93
CA PRO A 2 7.56 -13.47 0.27
C PRO A 2 6.54 -12.31 0.29
N THR A 3 6.89 -11.15 -0.27
CA THR A 3 6.03 -9.96 -0.30
C THR A 3 4.72 -10.18 -1.07
N LEU A 4 4.78 -10.87 -2.21
CA LEU A 4 3.59 -11.14 -3.05
C LEU A 4 2.56 -12.01 -2.31
N MET A 5 3.02 -13.06 -1.61
CA MET A 5 2.14 -13.96 -0.89
C MET A 5 1.41 -13.24 0.25
N ILE A 6 2.14 -12.45 1.05
CA ILE A 6 1.55 -11.76 2.21
C ILE A 6 0.60 -10.65 1.75
N TYR A 7 0.92 -9.96 0.65
CA TYR A 7 0.00 -9.01 0.03
C TYR A 7 -1.34 -9.67 -0.33
N THR A 8 -1.31 -10.78 -1.08
CA THR A 8 -2.54 -11.49 -1.46
C THR A 8 -3.34 -11.95 -0.24
N MET A 9 -2.68 -12.41 0.83
CA MET A 9 -3.37 -12.81 2.05
C MET A 9 -3.99 -11.62 2.79
N GLY A 10 -3.34 -10.46 2.75
CA GLY A 10 -3.81 -9.23 3.38
C GLY A 10 -5.06 -8.68 2.72
N ASP A 11 -5.11 -8.71 1.38
CA ASP A 11 -6.18 -8.16 0.52
C ASP A 11 -7.32 -9.18 0.25
N MET A 12 -7.16 -10.44 0.66
CA MET A 12 -8.04 -11.55 0.27
C MET A 12 -9.50 -11.38 0.71
N LEU A 13 -9.72 -10.66 1.81
CA LEU A 13 -11.02 -10.53 2.47
C LEU A 13 -11.58 -9.11 2.42
N ASP A 14 -10.86 -8.16 1.82
CA ASP A 14 -11.25 -6.73 1.79
C ASP A 14 -11.50 -6.22 3.23
N TRP A 15 -10.62 -6.59 4.16
CA TRP A 15 -10.71 -6.32 5.61
C TRP A 15 -9.58 -5.39 6.12
N GLU A 16 -8.59 -5.18 5.28
CA GLU A 16 -7.49 -4.25 5.44
C GLU A 16 -7.96 -2.79 5.37
N ASP A 17 -7.00 -1.86 5.44
CA ASP A 17 -7.33 -0.45 5.33
C ASP A 17 -7.84 -0.06 3.94
N CYS A 18 -8.49 1.10 3.84
CA CYS A 18 -8.87 1.69 2.57
C CYS A 18 -8.46 3.17 2.59
N SER A 19 -7.77 3.61 1.54
CA SER A 19 -7.27 4.98 1.41
C SER A 19 -7.47 5.49 -0.01
N GLY A 20 -8.35 6.46 -0.21
CA GLY A 20 -8.62 7.10 -1.50
C GLY A 20 -9.11 6.13 -2.57
N THR A 21 -8.18 5.52 -3.30
CA THR A 21 -8.41 4.68 -4.47
C THR A 21 -8.16 3.18 -4.24
N GLY A 22 -7.88 2.72 -3.01
CA GLY A 22 -7.67 1.30 -2.69
C GLY A 22 -6.91 1.01 -1.39
N HIS A 23 -6.31 -0.18 -1.29
CA HIS A 23 -5.73 -0.77 -0.06
C HIS A 23 -4.20 -0.62 0.00
N SER A 24 -3.72 0.57 0.36
CA SER A 24 -2.28 0.85 0.39
C SER A 24 -1.54 0.01 1.45
N SER A 25 -2.13 -0.24 2.63
CA SER A 25 -1.44 -1.01 3.70
C SER A 25 -1.11 -2.45 3.30
N ALA A 26 -1.98 -3.10 2.52
CA ALA A 26 -1.80 -4.49 2.12
C ALA A 26 -0.46 -4.69 1.43
N GLY A 27 -0.01 -3.71 0.64
CA GLY A 27 1.27 -3.74 -0.06
C GLY A 27 2.44 -3.21 0.78
N VAL A 28 2.31 -2.00 1.34
CA VAL A 28 3.44 -1.30 1.96
C VAL A 28 3.89 -1.95 3.26
N ILE A 29 2.96 -2.39 4.12
CA ILE A 29 3.30 -2.91 5.45
C ILE A 29 4.17 -4.17 5.35
N PRO A 30 3.78 -5.23 4.62
CA PRO A 30 4.65 -6.41 4.50
C PRO A 30 5.95 -6.10 3.77
N THR A 31 5.94 -5.21 2.78
CA THR A 31 7.15 -4.81 2.06
C THR A 31 8.15 -4.12 2.99
N ALA A 32 7.68 -3.15 3.79
CA ALA A 32 8.49 -2.38 4.71
C ALA A 32 9.04 -3.26 5.85
N VAL A 33 8.23 -4.19 6.39
CA VAL A 33 8.68 -5.14 7.42
C VAL A 33 9.79 -6.03 6.86
N ILE A 34 9.58 -6.67 5.70
CA ILE A 34 10.58 -7.54 5.08
C ILE A 34 11.87 -6.75 4.79
N ALA A 35 11.74 -5.55 4.22
CA ALA A 35 12.89 -4.70 3.91
C ALA A 35 13.66 -4.31 5.18
N ALA A 36 12.96 -3.94 6.26
CA ALA A 36 13.59 -3.60 7.52
C ALA A 36 14.31 -4.79 8.16
N GLU A 37 13.74 -6.00 8.09
CA GLU A 37 14.35 -7.23 8.60
C GLU A 37 15.61 -7.64 7.84
N VAL A 38 15.56 -7.56 6.51
CA VAL A 38 16.69 -7.91 5.62
C VAL A 38 17.82 -6.90 5.76
N LEU A 39 17.47 -5.61 5.78
CA LEU A 39 18.44 -4.51 5.84
C LEU A 39 18.83 -4.11 7.27
N LYS A 40 18.35 -4.83 8.29
CA LYS A 40 18.61 -4.58 9.72
C LYS A 40 18.34 -3.12 10.11
N LYS A 41 17.21 -2.59 9.64
CA LYS A 41 16.80 -1.21 9.91
C LYS A 41 16.06 -1.09 11.23
N SER A 42 16.06 0.12 11.78
CA SER A 42 15.36 0.42 13.02
C SER A 42 13.85 0.51 12.80
N GLY A 43 13.07 0.40 13.88
CA GLY A 43 11.62 0.67 13.81
C GLY A 43 11.31 2.09 13.33
N LYS A 44 12.18 3.07 13.58
CA LYS A 44 12.04 4.42 13.03
C LYS A 44 12.13 4.43 11.51
N ASP A 45 13.11 3.72 10.94
CA ASP A 45 13.27 3.64 9.48
C ASP A 45 12.10 2.92 8.82
N LEU A 46 11.58 1.87 9.46
CA LEU A 46 10.37 1.17 9.03
C LEU A 46 9.17 2.13 8.98
N LEU A 47 8.88 2.83 10.09
CA LEU A 47 7.76 3.78 10.15
C LEU A 47 7.96 4.94 9.16
N THR A 48 9.19 5.40 8.98
CA THR A 48 9.51 6.45 7.99
C THR A 48 9.20 5.97 6.57
N ALA A 49 9.53 4.73 6.23
CA ALA A 49 9.22 4.15 4.93
C ALA A 49 7.71 4.00 4.69
N VAL A 50 6.96 3.55 5.71
CA VAL A 50 5.49 3.43 5.63
C VAL A 50 4.84 4.79 5.42
N VAL A 51 5.22 5.80 6.21
CA VAL A 51 4.67 7.16 6.06
C VAL A 51 5.02 7.76 4.71
N ALA A 52 6.25 7.54 4.22
CA ALA A 52 6.67 8.03 2.92
C ALA A 52 5.86 7.42 1.77
N GLU A 53 5.55 6.13 1.85
CA GLU A 53 4.72 5.47 0.84
C GLU A 53 3.28 5.97 0.90
N TYR A 54 2.66 6.10 2.08
CA TYR A 54 1.30 6.62 2.19
C TYR A 54 1.18 8.03 1.58
N GLU A 55 2.16 8.90 1.81
CA GLU A 55 2.22 10.23 1.20
C GLU A 55 2.29 10.15 -0.33
N VAL A 56 3.10 9.24 -0.88
CA VAL A 56 3.20 9.01 -2.33
C VAL A 56 1.89 8.48 -2.88
N TYR A 57 1.30 7.48 -2.22
CA TYR A 57 0.03 6.88 -2.59
C TYR A 57 -1.05 7.95 -2.69
N GLN A 58 -1.20 8.81 -1.68
CA GLN A 58 -2.24 9.84 -1.72
C GLN A 58 -1.99 10.90 -2.79
N ARG A 59 -0.74 11.29 -3.04
CA ARG A 59 -0.44 12.21 -4.14
C ARG A 59 -0.78 11.61 -5.50
N VAL A 60 -0.50 10.32 -5.70
CA VAL A 60 -0.84 9.61 -6.94
C VAL A 60 -2.34 9.46 -7.08
N ALA A 61 -3.04 9.06 -6.02
CA ALA A 61 -4.50 8.96 -6.00
C ALA A 61 -5.16 10.30 -6.36
N LEU A 62 -4.76 11.40 -5.71
CA LEU A 62 -5.28 12.74 -6.00
C LEU A 62 -4.93 13.23 -7.41
N ALA A 63 -3.75 12.89 -7.94
CA ALA A 63 -3.41 13.20 -9.32
C ALA A 63 -4.21 12.35 -10.34
N GLY A 64 -4.61 11.15 -9.96
CA GLY A 64 -5.38 10.20 -10.76
C GLY A 64 -6.89 10.36 -10.71
N ASP A 65 -7.40 11.16 -9.76
CA ASP A 65 -8.81 11.39 -9.38
C ASP A 65 -9.72 11.92 -10.49
N THR A 66 -9.21 12.05 -11.73
CA THR A 66 -9.97 12.50 -12.89
C THR A 66 -9.90 11.59 -14.12
N ASN A 67 -9.11 10.51 -14.15
CA ASN A 67 -8.94 9.77 -15.42
C ASN A 67 -8.39 8.32 -15.40
N ILE A 68 -8.19 7.66 -14.25
CA ILE A 68 -7.67 6.28 -14.28
C ILE A 68 -8.81 5.25 -14.34
N VAL A 69 -9.48 5.19 -15.49
CA VAL A 69 -10.53 4.19 -15.76
C VAL A 69 -9.91 2.78 -15.74
N GLY A 70 -10.36 1.93 -14.81
CA GLY A 70 -10.01 0.50 -14.78
C GLY A 70 -8.82 0.09 -13.90
N PHE A 71 -8.33 0.93 -12.99
CA PHE A 71 -7.14 0.59 -12.17
C PHE A 71 -7.40 -0.26 -10.92
N ASN A 72 -8.63 -0.31 -10.41
CA ASN A 72 -9.12 -1.22 -9.38
C ASN A 72 -10.65 -1.04 -9.31
N ILE A 73 -11.42 -2.00 -8.78
CA ILE A 73 -12.90 -1.93 -8.74
C ILE A 73 -13.42 -0.66 -8.03
N PHE A 74 -12.63 -0.08 -7.12
CA PHE A 74 -12.95 1.17 -6.42
C PHE A 74 -12.80 2.44 -7.28
N ALA A 75 -12.02 2.41 -8.37
CA ALA A 75 -11.91 3.54 -9.30
C ALA A 75 -13.15 3.68 -10.21
N CYS A 76 -14.10 2.75 -10.14
CA CYS A 76 -15.36 2.76 -10.91
C CYS A 76 -16.61 3.02 -10.06
N LEU A 77 -16.47 3.22 -8.74
CA LEU A 77 -17.60 3.29 -7.80
C LEU A 77 -17.84 4.70 -7.21
N PHE A 78 -17.05 5.70 -7.59
CA PHE A 78 -17.23 7.11 -7.20
C PHE A 78 -17.31 8.02 -8.43
#